data_AF-A0A7C1KER1-F1
#
_entry.id   AF-A0A7C1KER1-F1
#
_cell.length_a   1.000
_cell.length_b   1.000
_cell.length_c   1.000
_cell.angle_alpha   90.00
_cell.angle_beta   90.00
_cell.angle_gamma   90.00
#
_symmetry.space_group_name_H-M   'P 1'
#
loop_
_entity.id
_entity.type
_entity.pdbx_description
1 polymer ?
#
loop_
_entity_poly.entity_id
_entity_poly.type
_entity_poly.pdbx_seq_one_letter_code
_entity_poly.pdbx_strand_id
1 'polypeptide(L)'
;MSLILLWLLVVLVLFALFWGGGLLAQGLWYQEVADLFPLRAIGAAVLVGSYLTLWVALDRRAPGKYDTLFEFAPEEQVPFEEFEAIRWVAVEPPKLKLDESGQPVEVVTRFRKDVGNRGEAFVAVGSGEPFRLNGVNRNGEAFMTVALRVQLDDSGEPIRFNAVLQEDPPGVPAYASGFEGRRFIEAGGERYIFADQLGIIHVPTPQVVAVSLVLNILLFVVWFIALWPILQFLPSHAAGLTLAFGFATMLIILPLLFQPNRQPPPAPPPAAAAWIGPLTSASTAGERLDWSRA
;
A
#
# COMPACT_ATOMS: atom_id res chain seq x y z
N MET A 1 -23.33 8.14 0.39
CA MET A 1 -24.03 8.69 -0.80
C MET A 1 -24.31 7.54 -1.78
N SER A 2 -25.50 7.46 -2.38
CA SER A 2 -25.77 6.47 -3.44
C SER A 2 -25.00 6.86 -4.72
N LEU A 3 -24.55 5.88 -5.50
CA LEU A 3 -23.83 6.14 -6.76
C LEU A 3 -24.66 6.96 -7.76
N ILE A 4 -25.98 6.78 -7.75
CA ILE A 4 -26.91 7.54 -8.59
C ILE A 4 -26.92 9.02 -8.20
N LEU A 5 -26.96 9.34 -6.90
CA LEU A 5 -26.93 10.72 -6.45
C LEU A 5 -25.59 11.40 -6.80
N LEU A 6 -24.48 10.68 -6.62
CA LEU A 6 -23.17 11.14 -7.06
C LEU A 6 -23.18 11.45 -8.57
N TRP A 7 -23.65 10.51 -9.39
CA TRP A 7 -23.72 10.66 -10.83
C TRP A 7 -24.54 11.89 -11.24
N LEU A 8 -25.74 12.07 -10.67
CA LEU A 8 -26.59 13.22 -10.95
C LEU A 8 -25.90 14.55 -10.60
N LEU A 9 -25.23 14.61 -9.45
CA LEU A 9 -24.51 15.81 -9.02
C LEU A 9 -23.34 16.11 -9.96
N VAL A 10 -22.54 15.10 -10.32
CA VAL A 10 -21.41 15.25 -11.23
C VAL A 10 -21.88 15.69 -12.62
N VAL A 11 -22.94 15.09 -13.16
CA VAL A 11 -23.52 15.49 -14.44
C VAL A 11 -24.03 16.93 -14.39
N LEU A 12 -24.70 17.34 -13.31
CA LEU A 12 -25.19 18.71 -13.17
C LEU A 12 -24.05 19.74 -13.16
N VAL A 13 -22.98 19.47 -12.40
CA VAL A 13 -21.80 20.33 -12.33
C VAL A 13 -21.09 20.40 -13.69
N LEU A 14 -20.89 19.25 -14.33
CA LEU A 14 -20.27 19.17 -15.66
C LEU A 14 -21.12 19.86 -16.73
N PHE A 15 -22.45 19.78 -16.64
CA PHE A 15 -23.35 20.49 -17.55
C PHE A 15 -23.17 22.00 -17.43
N ALA A 16 -23.13 22.53 -16.20
CA ALA A 16 -22.88 23.96 -15.98
C ALA A 16 -21.50 24.38 -16.52
N LEU A 17 -20.46 23.55 -16.30
CA LEU A 17 -19.12 23.78 -16.83
C LEU A 17 -19.09 23.77 -18.36
N PHE A 18 -19.66 22.76 -19.00
CA PHE A 18 -19.65 22.63 -20.46
C PHE A 18 -20.53 23.68 -21.13
N TRP A 19 -21.69 23.99 -20.57
CA TRP A 19 -22.57 24.98 -21.15
C TRP A 19 -22.01 26.40 -20.95
N GLY A 20 -21.72 26.79 -19.71
CA GLY A 20 -21.23 28.14 -19.41
C GLY A 20 -19.81 28.36 -19.90
N GLY A 21 -18.88 27.49 -19.52
CA GLY A 21 -17.47 27.57 -19.93
C GLY A 21 -17.30 27.35 -21.44
N GLY A 22 -18.10 26.46 -22.02
CA GLY A 22 -18.08 26.23 -23.46
C GLY A 22 -18.61 27.41 -24.28
N LEU A 23 -19.66 28.11 -23.85
CA LEU A 23 -20.12 29.34 -24.50
C LEU A 23 -19.06 30.45 -24.46
N LEU A 24 -18.38 30.61 -23.32
CA LEU A 24 -17.30 31.58 -23.18
C LEU A 24 -16.11 31.24 -24.08
N ALA A 25 -15.67 29.98 -24.05
CA ALA A 25 -14.58 29.51 -24.90
C ALA A 25 -14.94 29.62 -26.39
N GLN A 26 -16.18 29.31 -26.77
CA GLN A 26 -16.63 29.45 -28.14
C GLN A 26 -16.69 30.91 -28.59
N GLY A 27 -17.23 31.81 -27.76
CA GLY A 27 -17.25 33.24 -28.07
C GLY A 27 -15.88 33.91 -28.11
N LEU A 28 -14.86 33.34 -27.43
CA LEU A 28 -13.49 33.85 -27.46
C LEU A 28 -12.69 33.37 -28.66
N TRP A 29 -12.85 32.11 -29.06
CA TRP A 29 -12.01 31.48 -30.10
C TRP A 29 -12.68 31.33 -31.45
N TYR A 30 -14.01 31.44 -31.52
CA TYR A 30 -14.80 31.19 -32.72
C TYR A 30 -15.77 32.34 -32.99
N GLN A 31 -16.17 32.48 -34.24
CA GLN A 31 -17.11 33.51 -34.67
C GLN A 31 -18.57 33.12 -34.41
N GLU A 32 -18.86 31.81 -34.41
CA GLU A 32 -20.19 31.27 -34.23
C GLU A 32 -20.17 30.17 -33.17
N VAL A 33 -21.22 30.14 -32.35
CA VAL A 33 -21.45 29.07 -31.37
C VAL A 33 -22.05 27.87 -32.11
N ALA A 34 -21.62 26.66 -31.74
CA ALA A 34 -22.12 25.44 -32.35
C ALA A 34 -23.64 25.27 -32.16
N ASP A 35 -24.33 24.77 -33.19
CA ASP A 35 -25.77 24.55 -33.13
C ASP A 35 -26.18 23.59 -32.01
N LEU A 36 -27.34 23.85 -31.40
CA LEU A 36 -27.91 23.04 -30.31
C LEU A 36 -26.94 22.88 -29.12
N PHE A 37 -26.15 23.91 -28.83
CA PHE A 37 -25.10 23.87 -27.81
C PHE A 37 -25.55 23.32 -26.43
N PRO A 38 -26.72 23.71 -25.87
CA PRO A 38 -27.16 23.16 -24.59
C PRO A 38 -27.34 21.63 -24.61
N LEU A 39 -27.88 21.07 -25.70
CA LEU A 39 -28.08 19.62 -25.84
C LEU A 39 -26.73 18.89 -25.94
N ARG A 40 -25.77 19.48 -26.66
CA ARG A 40 -24.39 18.96 -26.75
C ARG A 40 -23.71 18.98 -25.39
N ALA A 41 -23.87 20.07 -24.63
CA ALA A 41 -23.35 20.18 -23.27
C ALA A 41 -23.92 19.10 -22.33
N ILE A 42 -25.22 18.77 -22.46
CA ILE A 42 -25.82 17.63 -21.74
C ILE A 42 -25.15 16.32 -22.15
N GLY A 43 -24.98 16.07 -23.45
CA GLY A 43 -24.33 14.86 -23.96
C GLY A 43 -22.90 14.70 -23.43
N ALA A 44 -22.11 15.78 -23.46
CA ALA A 44 -20.76 15.81 -22.91
C ALA A 44 -20.75 15.56 -21.40
N ALA A 45 -21.65 16.21 -20.65
CA ALA A 45 -21.76 16.06 -19.20
C ALA A 45 -22.13 14.62 -18.79
N VAL A 46 -23.09 14.01 -19.49
CA VAL A 46 -23.49 12.61 -19.26
C VAL A 46 -22.34 11.66 -19.58
N LEU A 47 -21.63 11.86 -20.69
CA LEU A 47 -20.50 11.02 -21.07
C LEU A 47 -19.39 11.04 -20.01
N VAL A 48 -18.89 12.23 -19.67
CA VAL A 48 -17.80 12.39 -18.70
C VAL A 48 -18.26 12.00 -17.29
N GLY A 49 -19.46 12.41 -16.87
CA GLY A 49 -20.00 12.10 -15.55
C GLY A 49 -20.22 10.61 -15.33
N SER A 50 -20.65 9.88 -16.36
CA SER A 50 -20.78 8.41 -16.31
C SER A 50 -19.42 7.73 -16.18
N TYR A 51 -18.42 8.22 -16.91
CA TYR A 51 -17.05 7.71 -16.80
C TYR A 51 -16.46 7.92 -15.39
N LEU A 52 -16.58 9.12 -14.83
CA LEU A 52 -16.11 9.40 -13.47
C LEU A 52 -16.86 8.57 -12.42
N THR A 53 -18.17 8.41 -12.56
CA THR A 53 -18.97 7.59 -11.65
C THR A 53 -18.59 6.11 -11.74
N LEU A 54 -18.32 5.59 -12.94
CA LEU A 54 -17.80 4.24 -13.14
C LEU A 54 -16.50 4.05 -12.37
N TRP A 55 -15.56 5.00 -12.49
CA TRP A 55 -14.29 4.91 -11.80
C TRP A 55 -14.46 4.93 -10.27
N VAL A 56 -15.31 5.83 -9.74
CA VAL A 56 -15.64 5.85 -8.31
C VAL A 56 -16.31 4.54 -7.86
N ALA A 57 -17.13 3.92 -8.71
CA ALA A 57 -17.72 2.62 -8.41
C ALA A 57 -16.68 1.50 -8.36
N LEU A 58 -15.63 1.55 -9.19
CA LEU A 58 -14.50 0.63 -9.14
C LEU A 58 -13.67 0.83 -7.87
N ASP A 59 -13.32 2.07 -7.54
CA ASP A 59 -12.59 2.41 -6.30
C ASP A 59 -13.41 2.01 -5.06
N ARG A 60 -14.73 2.17 -5.06
CA ARG A 60 -15.57 1.69 -3.95
C ARG A 60 -15.52 0.16 -3.75
N ARG A 61 -15.30 -0.61 -4.81
CA ARG A 61 -15.20 -2.09 -4.75
C ARG A 61 -13.80 -2.56 -4.37
N ALA A 62 -12.78 -1.82 -4.79
CA ALA A 62 -11.38 -2.10 -4.53
C ALA A 62 -10.63 -0.80 -4.21
N PRO A 63 -10.80 -0.25 -2.99
CA PRO A 63 -10.25 1.06 -2.63
C PRO A 63 -8.75 1.13 -2.83
N GLY A 64 -8.28 2.17 -3.53
CA GLY A 64 -6.86 2.41 -3.77
C GLY A 64 -6.18 1.46 -4.77
N LYS A 65 -6.89 0.48 -5.35
CA LYS A 65 -6.29 -0.41 -6.37
C LYS A 65 -6.19 0.28 -7.73
N TYR A 66 -7.23 1.00 -8.15
CA TYR A 66 -7.32 1.60 -9.48
C TYR A 66 -7.13 3.12 -9.44
N ASP A 67 -5.90 3.55 -9.16
CA ASP A 67 -5.59 4.95 -8.95
C ASP A 67 -5.23 5.76 -10.20
N THR A 68 -5.09 7.07 -10.02
CA THR A 68 -4.58 7.96 -11.07
C THR A 68 -3.10 7.70 -11.36
N LEU A 69 -2.59 8.15 -12.51
CA LEU A 69 -1.16 8.00 -12.87
C LEU A 69 -0.17 8.52 -11.80
N PHE A 70 -0.62 9.41 -10.91
CA PHE A 70 0.24 10.05 -9.91
C PHE A 70 0.20 9.37 -8.54
N GLU A 71 -0.87 8.64 -8.23
CA GLU A 71 -1.06 7.92 -6.96
C GLU A 71 -0.94 6.40 -7.11
N PHE A 72 -0.74 5.92 -8.35
CA PHE A 72 -0.70 4.51 -8.67
C PHE A 72 0.52 3.80 -8.03
N ALA A 73 0.25 2.77 -7.23
CA ALA A 73 1.24 1.83 -6.74
C ALA A 73 1.19 0.54 -7.59
N PRO A 74 2.31 0.11 -8.24
CA PRO A 74 2.35 -1.13 -9.01
C PRO A 74 2.28 -2.40 -8.13
N GLU A 75 2.39 -2.22 -6.82
CA GLU A 75 2.55 -3.28 -5.84
C GLU A 75 1.53 -3.11 -4.72
N GLU A 76 0.98 -4.24 -4.27
CA GLU A 76 0.17 -4.33 -3.06
C GLU A 76 1.09 -4.63 -1.88
N GLN A 77 0.97 -3.84 -0.82
CA GLN A 77 1.73 -4.01 0.41
C GLN A 77 0.90 -4.83 1.41
N VAL A 78 1.38 -6.01 1.76
CA VAL A 78 0.74 -6.90 2.74
C VAL A 78 1.57 -6.90 4.02
N PRO A 79 1.09 -6.27 5.12
CA PRO A 79 1.83 -6.23 6.36
C PRO A 79 1.83 -7.59 7.07
N PHE A 80 2.88 -7.88 7.82
CA PHE A 80 2.98 -9.03 8.71
C PHE A 80 3.70 -8.67 10.01
N GLU A 81 3.32 -9.34 11.10
CA GLU A 81 3.87 -9.06 12.44
C GLU A 81 4.81 -10.15 12.95
N GLU A 82 4.82 -11.31 12.29
CA GLU A 82 5.64 -12.45 12.67
C GLU A 82 6.27 -13.13 11.46
N PHE A 83 7.47 -13.65 11.64
CA PHE A 83 8.15 -14.45 10.64
C PHE A 83 9.21 -15.35 11.28
N GLU A 84 9.65 -16.37 10.55
CA GLU A 84 10.80 -17.18 10.92
C GLU A 84 11.99 -16.83 10.05
N ALA A 85 13.11 -16.44 10.66
CA ALA A 85 14.37 -16.23 9.97
C ALA A 85 15.11 -17.56 9.87
N ILE A 86 15.47 -17.94 8.64
CA ILE A 86 16.31 -19.09 8.34
C ILE A 86 17.74 -18.57 8.19
N ARG A 87 18.63 -19.05 9.05
CA ARG A 87 20.01 -18.57 9.13
C ARG A 87 21.00 -19.67 8.82
N TRP A 88 21.99 -19.36 8.00
CA TRP A 88 23.22 -20.16 7.92
C TRP A 88 24.15 -19.72 9.03
N VAL A 89 24.78 -20.70 9.68
CA VAL A 89 25.76 -20.49 10.75
C VAL A 89 27.15 -20.80 10.23
N ALA A 90 28.12 -19.95 10.52
CA ALA A 90 29.52 -20.16 10.20
C ALA A 90 30.29 -20.58 11.46
N VAL A 91 31.12 -21.63 11.32
CA VAL A 91 32.01 -22.09 12.40
C VAL A 91 33.20 -21.15 12.51
N GLU A 92 33.76 -20.74 11.37
CA GLU A 92 34.83 -19.75 11.25
C GLU A 92 34.54 -18.93 9.98
N PRO A 93 34.24 -17.62 10.04
CA PRO A 93 33.99 -16.83 8.84
C PRO A 93 35.18 -16.93 7.86
N PRO A 94 34.98 -17.27 6.57
CA PRO A 94 33.71 -17.38 5.83
C PRO A 94 33.13 -18.81 5.70
N LYS A 95 33.69 -19.83 6.38
CA LYS A 95 33.29 -21.23 6.27
C LYS A 95 31.96 -21.52 6.98
N LEU A 96 30.95 -21.84 6.19
CA LEU A 96 29.63 -22.26 6.66
C LEU A 96 29.71 -23.65 7.31
N LYS A 97 28.88 -23.86 8.33
CA LYS A 97 28.65 -25.18 8.90
C LYS A 97 27.84 -25.99 7.91
N LEU A 98 28.36 -27.14 7.49
CA LEU A 98 27.67 -28.06 6.57
C LEU A 98 27.05 -29.23 7.35
N ASP A 99 25.94 -29.74 6.85
CA ASP A 99 25.30 -30.97 7.33
C ASP A 99 25.96 -32.23 6.72
N GLU A 100 25.45 -33.41 7.06
CA GLU A 100 25.95 -34.70 6.56
C GLU A 100 25.82 -34.84 5.03
N SER A 101 24.95 -34.04 4.39
CA SER A 101 24.74 -34.00 2.95
C SER A 101 25.61 -32.96 2.23
N GLY A 102 26.43 -32.21 2.98
CA GLY A 102 27.27 -31.14 2.45
C GLY A 102 26.54 -29.82 2.20
N GLN A 103 25.31 -29.66 2.70
CA GLN A 103 24.53 -28.43 2.58
C GLN A 103 24.69 -27.53 3.81
N PRO A 104 24.59 -26.20 3.68
CA PRO A 104 24.67 -25.31 4.84
C PRO A 104 23.57 -25.61 5.87
N VAL A 105 23.95 -25.73 7.15
CA VAL A 105 23.01 -25.96 8.25
C VAL A 105 22.10 -24.75 8.41
N GLU A 106 20.79 -24.98 8.25
CA GLU A 106 19.75 -24.00 8.46
C GLU A 106 19.26 -24.00 9.91
N VAL A 107 19.42 -22.86 10.59
CA VAL A 107 18.85 -22.63 11.92
C VAL A 107 17.65 -21.69 11.78
N VAL A 108 16.49 -22.15 12.26
CA VAL A 108 15.25 -21.37 12.23
C VAL A 108 15.10 -20.62 13.55
N THR A 109 14.81 -19.32 13.48
CA THR A 109 14.55 -18.48 14.66
C THR A 109 13.30 -17.64 14.40
N ARG A 110 12.31 -17.70 15.30
CA ARG A 110 11.05 -16.95 15.17
C ARG A 110 11.21 -15.52 15.69
N PHE A 111 10.68 -14.57 14.95
CA PHE A 111 10.67 -13.14 15.26
C PHE A 111 9.23 -12.61 15.29
N ARG A 112 8.98 -11.65 16.18
CA ARG A 112 7.70 -10.93 16.31
C ARG A 112 7.95 -9.43 16.44
N LYS A 113 7.05 -8.61 15.89
CA LYS A 113 7.07 -7.15 16.03
C LYS A 113 6.91 -6.76 17.52
N ASP A 114 7.85 -5.99 18.07
CA ASP A 114 7.77 -5.50 19.44
C ASP A 114 6.84 -4.29 19.50
N VAL A 115 5.65 -4.46 20.08
CA VAL A 115 4.64 -3.39 20.21
C VAL A 115 4.87 -2.53 21.46
N GLY A 116 5.71 -3.00 22.40
CA GLY A 116 5.89 -2.38 23.72
C GLY A 116 7.02 -1.36 23.81
N ASN A 117 8.01 -1.45 22.93
CA ASN A 117 9.15 -0.52 22.87
C ASN A 117 8.96 0.48 21.72
N ARG A 118 9.52 1.68 21.82
CA ARG A 118 9.30 2.83 20.91
C ARG A 118 9.74 2.63 19.44
N GLY A 119 9.92 1.40 18.96
CA GLY A 119 10.30 1.12 17.58
C GLY A 119 9.58 -0.09 17.03
N GLU A 120 9.31 -0.07 15.72
CA GLU A 120 8.74 -1.17 14.94
C GLU A 120 9.76 -2.30 14.69
N ALA A 121 10.61 -2.59 15.68
CA ALA A 121 11.66 -3.58 15.55
C ALA A 121 11.12 -4.99 15.77
N PHE A 122 11.63 -5.95 14.99
CA PHE A 122 11.34 -7.36 15.21
C PHE A 122 12.33 -7.93 16.22
N VAL A 123 11.83 -8.67 17.20
CA VAL A 123 12.63 -9.32 18.25
C VAL A 123 12.42 -10.83 18.25
N ALA A 124 13.48 -11.57 18.52
CA ALA A 124 13.46 -13.02 18.60
C ALA A 124 12.62 -13.47 19.79
N VAL A 125 11.68 -14.40 19.54
CA VAL A 125 10.82 -14.97 20.58
C VAL A 125 11.69 -15.76 21.57
N GLY A 126 11.63 -15.38 22.84
CA GLY A 126 12.37 -16.03 23.93
C GLY A 126 13.70 -15.35 24.30
N SER A 127 14.50 -14.88 23.34
CA SER A 127 15.79 -14.21 23.64
C SER A 127 15.69 -12.69 23.73
N GLY A 128 14.68 -12.09 23.10
CA GLY A 128 14.49 -10.64 23.01
C GLY A 128 15.51 -9.93 22.11
N GLU A 129 16.31 -10.67 21.33
CA GLU A 129 17.33 -10.07 20.47
C GLU A 129 16.71 -9.43 19.23
N PRO A 130 17.15 -8.21 18.85
CA PRO A 130 16.65 -7.57 17.64
C PRO A 130 17.06 -8.36 16.40
N PHE A 131 16.19 -8.35 15.39
CA PHE A 131 16.50 -8.93 14.10
C PHE A 131 17.72 -8.25 13.48
N ARG A 132 18.60 -9.08 12.89
CA ARG A 132 19.77 -8.67 12.12
C ARG A 132 19.92 -9.60 10.92
N LEU A 133 20.32 -9.05 9.79
CA LEU A 133 20.59 -9.80 8.57
C LEU A 133 21.82 -10.69 8.73
N ASN A 134 22.84 -10.19 9.38
CA ASN A 134 24.07 -10.90 9.70
C ASN A 134 24.61 -10.41 11.04
N GLY A 135 25.42 -11.23 11.69
CA GLY A 135 26.02 -10.88 12.96
C GLY A 135 26.62 -12.08 13.65
N VAL A 136 26.83 -11.95 14.95
CA VAL A 136 27.32 -13.01 15.83
C VAL A 136 26.26 -13.27 16.88
N ASN A 137 25.90 -14.53 17.09
CA ASN A 137 24.95 -14.93 18.12
C ASN A 137 25.59 -14.89 19.53
N ARG A 138 24.82 -15.13 20.60
CA ARG A 138 25.37 -15.16 21.98
C ARG A 138 26.45 -16.21 22.20
N ASN A 139 26.47 -17.26 21.38
CA ASN A 139 27.44 -18.35 21.46
C ASN A 139 28.75 -18.02 20.72
N GLY A 140 28.86 -16.84 20.11
CA GLY A 140 30.04 -16.45 19.33
C GLY A 140 30.05 -16.96 17.89
N GLU A 141 28.99 -17.62 17.43
CA GLU A 141 28.88 -18.12 16.07
C GLU A 141 28.37 -17.01 15.14
N ALA A 142 29.05 -16.80 14.02
CA ALA A 142 28.59 -15.87 13.01
C ALA A 142 27.40 -16.47 12.26
N PHE A 143 26.43 -15.63 11.89
CA PHE A 143 25.25 -16.05 11.14
C PHE A 143 24.90 -15.08 10.02
N MET A 144 24.19 -15.60 9.03
CA MET A 144 23.58 -14.85 7.94
C MET A 144 22.17 -15.36 7.68
N THR A 145 21.20 -14.46 7.56
CA THR A 145 19.80 -14.77 7.27
C THR A 145 19.62 -15.00 5.77
N VAL A 146 19.37 -16.23 5.38
CA VAL A 146 19.28 -16.63 3.96
C VAL A 146 17.87 -16.78 3.45
N ALA A 147 16.91 -16.89 4.35
CA ALA A 147 15.50 -16.87 3.98
C ALA A 147 14.63 -16.39 5.13
N LEU A 148 13.45 -15.91 4.79
CA LEU A 148 12.36 -15.64 5.72
C LEU A 148 11.22 -16.60 5.41
N ARG A 149 10.54 -17.10 6.43
CA ARG A 149 9.26 -17.79 6.29
C ARG A 149 8.18 -16.92 6.92
N VAL A 150 7.22 -16.50 6.12
CA VAL A 150 6.12 -15.64 6.56
C VAL A 150 4.83 -16.41 6.45
N GLN A 151 4.06 -16.43 7.52
CA GLN A 151 2.73 -17.00 7.54
C GLN A 151 1.72 -15.86 7.35
N LEU A 152 1.04 -15.84 6.20
CA LEU A 152 0.07 -14.79 5.85
C LEU A 152 -1.33 -15.07 6.41
N ASP A 153 -1.71 -16.35 6.47
CA ASP A 153 -3.00 -16.81 6.97
C ASP A 153 -2.79 -17.78 8.14
N ASP A 154 -3.62 -17.69 9.18
CA ASP A 154 -3.54 -18.53 10.40
C ASP A 154 -3.58 -20.05 10.11
N SER A 155 -4.08 -20.44 8.95
CA SER A 155 -4.23 -21.84 8.52
C SER A 155 -3.30 -22.25 7.38
N GLY A 156 -2.55 -21.31 6.80
CA GLY A 156 -1.67 -21.55 5.65
C GLY A 156 -0.29 -22.05 6.04
N GLU A 157 0.37 -22.78 5.13
CA GLU A 157 1.79 -23.10 5.27
C GLU A 157 2.65 -21.82 5.14
N PRO A 158 3.72 -21.67 5.93
CA PRO A 158 4.62 -20.52 5.81
C PRO A 158 5.27 -20.43 4.42
N ILE A 159 5.14 -19.27 3.80
CA ILE A 159 5.74 -18.98 2.49
C ILE A 159 7.21 -18.61 2.69
N ARG A 160 8.12 -19.29 1.97
CA ARG A 160 9.56 -19.04 2.05
C ARG A 160 10.00 -17.96 1.06
N PHE A 161 10.73 -16.97 1.53
CA PHE A 161 11.36 -15.89 0.76
C PHE A 161 12.88 -16.02 0.88
N ASN A 162 13.58 -16.32 -0.20
CA ASN A 162 15.02 -16.50 -0.22
C ASN A 162 15.74 -15.17 -0.43
N ALA A 163 16.80 -14.92 0.35
CA ALA A 163 17.65 -13.76 0.18
C ALA A 163 18.30 -13.76 -1.21
N VAL A 164 18.37 -12.61 -1.84
CA VAL A 164 19.16 -12.42 -3.07
C VAL A 164 20.62 -12.27 -2.67
N LEU A 165 21.35 -13.37 -2.76
CA LEU A 165 22.78 -13.44 -2.46
C LEU A 165 23.59 -13.30 -3.76
N GLN A 166 24.72 -12.60 -3.65
CA GLN A 166 25.77 -12.53 -4.67
C GLN A 166 27.05 -13.12 -4.08
N GLU A 167 27.93 -13.65 -4.92
CA GLU A 167 29.25 -14.08 -4.46
C GLU A 167 30.23 -12.91 -4.55
N ASP A 168 30.71 -12.44 -3.40
CA ASP A 168 31.76 -11.43 -3.34
C ASP A 168 32.49 -11.50 -1.99
N PRO A 169 33.71 -12.07 -1.90
CA PRO A 169 34.53 -12.73 -2.95
C PRO A 169 33.98 -14.09 -3.45
N PRO A 170 34.58 -14.71 -4.49
CA PRO A 170 34.12 -16.00 -5.03
C PRO A 170 33.96 -17.09 -3.95
N GLY A 171 32.82 -17.77 -3.95
CA GLY A 171 32.48 -18.78 -2.93
C GLY A 171 32.11 -18.24 -1.55
N VAL A 172 32.07 -16.92 -1.35
CA VAL A 172 31.57 -16.28 -0.13
C VAL A 172 30.23 -15.61 -0.44
N PRO A 173 29.10 -16.17 0.05
CA PRO A 173 27.80 -15.56 -0.18
C PRO A 173 27.70 -14.26 0.62
N ALA A 174 27.37 -13.18 -0.08
CA ALA A 174 27.12 -11.86 0.45
C ALA A 174 25.75 -11.37 -0.03
N TYR A 175 25.13 -10.43 0.69
CA TYR A 175 23.95 -9.77 0.15
C TYR A 175 24.33 -8.92 -1.06
N ALA A 176 23.47 -8.89 -2.08
CA ALA A 176 23.68 -8.01 -3.22
C ALA A 176 23.90 -6.56 -2.76
N SER A 177 24.96 -5.93 -3.27
CA SER A 177 25.28 -4.54 -2.97
C SER A 177 24.30 -3.59 -3.69
N GLY A 178 23.86 -2.54 -2.99
CA GLY A 178 22.92 -1.54 -3.53
C GLY A 178 21.61 -1.41 -2.74
N PHE A 179 20.87 -0.34 -3.03
CA PHE A 179 19.56 -0.07 -2.40
C PHE A 179 18.52 -1.14 -2.76
N GLU A 180 18.54 -1.66 -3.98
CA GLU A 180 17.60 -2.69 -4.45
C GLU A 180 18.08 -4.14 -4.17
N GLY A 181 19.34 -4.31 -3.76
CA GLY A 181 19.98 -5.61 -3.66
C GLY A 181 19.56 -6.43 -2.43
N ARG A 182 19.25 -5.77 -1.31
CA ARG A 182 18.92 -6.45 -0.06
C ARG A 182 17.43 -6.76 0.00
N ARG A 183 17.02 -7.81 -0.72
CA ARG A 183 15.64 -8.30 -0.74
C ARG A 183 15.56 -9.82 -0.57
N PHE A 184 14.41 -10.27 -0.11
CA PHE A 184 14.04 -11.68 -0.06
C PHE A 184 12.93 -11.93 -1.08
N ILE A 185 13.09 -12.88 -1.99
CA ILE A 185 12.14 -13.20 -3.06
C ILE A 185 11.44 -14.53 -2.75
N GLU A 186 10.12 -14.57 -2.91
CA GLU A 186 9.30 -15.77 -2.74
C GLU A 186 9.83 -16.95 -3.58
N ALA A 187 9.95 -18.12 -2.95
CA ALA A 187 10.41 -19.33 -3.62
C ALA A 187 9.38 -19.77 -4.68
N GLY A 188 9.70 -19.56 -5.95
CA GLY A 188 8.81 -19.89 -7.08
C GLY A 188 7.74 -18.83 -7.36
N GLY A 189 7.83 -17.66 -6.74
CA GLY A 189 6.90 -16.54 -6.94
C GLY A 189 7.61 -15.23 -7.28
N GLU A 190 6.82 -14.15 -7.39
CA GLU A 190 7.31 -12.80 -7.71
C GLU A 190 7.24 -11.85 -6.50
N ARG A 191 6.64 -12.28 -5.39
CA ARG A 191 6.53 -11.45 -4.18
C ARG A 191 7.90 -11.30 -3.53
N TYR A 192 8.10 -10.18 -2.85
CA TYR A 192 9.38 -9.94 -2.22
C TYR A 192 9.26 -9.08 -0.95
N ILE A 193 10.30 -9.11 -0.12
CA ILE A 193 10.42 -8.35 1.12
C ILE A 193 11.74 -7.59 1.08
N PHE A 194 11.70 -6.28 1.28
CA PHE A 194 12.94 -5.50 1.44
C PHE A 194 13.53 -5.72 2.83
N ALA A 195 14.85 -5.89 2.90
CA ALA A 195 15.54 -6.19 4.14
C ALA A 195 15.60 -5.01 5.13
N ASP A 196 15.44 -3.79 4.63
CA ASP A 196 15.33 -2.55 5.42
C ASP A 196 13.88 -2.19 5.80
N GLN A 197 12.88 -2.80 5.14
CA GLN A 197 11.45 -2.63 5.42
C GLN A 197 10.80 -3.97 5.77
N LEU A 198 11.30 -4.60 6.83
CA LEU A 198 10.71 -5.83 7.32
C LEU A 198 9.29 -5.59 7.82
N GLY A 199 8.44 -6.62 7.71
CA GLY A 199 7.03 -6.54 8.09
C GLY A 199 6.11 -6.14 6.95
N ILE A 200 6.60 -5.96 5.72
CA ILE A 200 5.78 -5.71 4.53
C ILE A 200 6.21 -6.66 3.41
N ILE A 201 5.24 -7.36 2.82
CA ILE A 201 5.42 -8.11 1.57
C ILE A 201 4.92 -7.25 0.42
N HIS A 202 5.77 -7.07 -0.58
CA HIS A 202 5.45 -6.43 -1.84
C HIS A 202 4.94 -7.48 -2.82
N VAL A 203 3.70 -7.32 -3.26
CA VAL A 203 3.04 -8.22 -4.21
C VAL A 203 2.86 -7.47 -5.54
N PRO A 204 3.59 -7.84 -6.60
CA PRO A 204 3.38 -7.27 -7.92
C PRO A 204 1.95 -7.50 -8.42
N THR A 205 1.31 -6.46 -8.95
CA THR A 205 -0.08 -6.54 -9.43
C THR A 205 -0.21 -6.14 -10.91
N PRO A 206 0.35 -6.92 -11.86
CA PRO A 206 0.41 -6.54 -13.28
C PRO A 206 -0.98 -6.32 -13.89
N GLN A 207 -1.99 -7.07 -13.44
CA GLN A 207 -3.37 -6.87 -13.87
C GLN A 207 -3.91 -5.50 -13.43
N VAL A 208 -3.59 -5.07 -12.20
CA VAL A 208 -4.02 -3.77 -11.67
C VAL A 208 -3.31 -2.66 -12.44
N VAL A 209 -2.01 -2.79 -12.70
CA VAL A 209 -1.25 -1.87 -13.58
C VAL A 209 -1.95 -1.70 -14.94
N ALA A 210 -2.28 -2.81 -15.60
CA ALA A 210 -2.90 -2.77 -16.92
C ALA A 210 -4.27 -2.07 -16.90
N VAL A 211 -5.14 -2.40 -15.93
CA VAL A 211 -6.46 -1.79 -15.79
C VAL A 211 -6.35 -0.30 -15.47
N SER A 212 -5.47 0.07 -14.54
CA SER A 212 -5.22 1.47 -14.19
C SER A 212 -4.73 2.26 -15.40
N LEU A 213 -3.82 1.70 -16.20
CA LEU A 213 -3.36 2.36 -17.42
C LEU A 213 -4.51 2.58 -18.42
N VAL A 214 -5.37 1.58 -18.62
CA VAL A 214 -6.54 1.68 -19.51
C VAL A 214 -7.51 2.75 -19.02
N LEU A 215 -7.82 2.81 -17.73
CA LEU A 215 -8.67 3.85 -17.15
C LEU A 215 -8.05 5.24 -17.36
N ASN A 216 -6.77 5.41 -17.05
CA ASN A 216 -6.12 6.70 -17.22
C ASN A 216 -6.11 7.17 -18.70
N ILE A 217 -5.88 6.28 -19.67
CA ILE A 217 -5.99 6.60 -21.10
C ILE A 217 -7.43 6.93 -21.50
N LEU A 218 -8.39 6.12 -21.05
CA LEU A 218 -9.80 6.28 -21.38
C LEU A 218 -10.36 7.62 -20.86
N LEU A 219 -9.86 8.13 -19.73
CA LEU A 219 -10.18 9.48 -19.25
C LEU A 219 -9.90 10.55 -20.31
N PHE A 220 -8.70 10.54 -20.90
CA PHE A 220 -8.34 11.53 -21.92
C PHE A 220 -9.15 11.32 -23.21
N VAL A 221 -9.42 10.07 -23.60
CA VAL A 221 -10.28 9.77 -24.75
C VAL A 221 -11.70 10.31 -24.52
N VAL A 222 -12.27 10.10 -23.35
CA VAL A 222 -13.61 10.57 -22.98
C VAL A 222 -13.69 12.10 -22.99
N TRP A 223 -12.69 12.78 -22.41
CA TRP A 223 -12.59 14.25 -22.50
C TRP A 223 -12.46 14.73 -23.94
N PHE A 224 -11.64 14.08 -24.75
CA PHE A 224 -11.46 14.44 -26.16
C PHE A 224 -12.75 14.26 -26.96
N ILE A 225 -13.49 13.16 -26.75
CA ILE A 225 -14.80 12.94 -27.39
C ILE A 225 -15.81 13.99 -26.93
N ALA A 226 -15.83 14.35 -25.65
CA ALA A 226 -16.70 15.40 -25.15
C ALA A 226 -16.42 16.76 -25.80
N LEU A 227 -15.14 17.11 -25.98
CA LEU A 227 -14.75 18.43 -26.49
C LEU A 227 -14.78 18.51 -28.01
N TRP A 228 -14.30 17.48 -28.73
CA TRP A 228 -14.21 17.54 -30.19
C TRP A 228 -15.52 17.17 -30.89
N PRO A 229 -15.94 15.90 -30.99
CA PRO A 229 -17.13 15.57 -31.76
C PRO A 229 -18.44 16.06 -31.13
N ILE A 230 -18.54 16.12 -29.79
CA ILE A 230 -19.78 16.53 -29.13
C ILE A 230 -19.91 18.06 -29.10
N LEU A 231 -18.93 18.76 -28.52
CA LEU A 231 -18.96 20.23 -28.40
C LEU A 231 -18.42 20.99 -29.63
N GLN A 232 -17.91 20.28 -30.64
CA GLN A 232 -17.42 20.85 -31.92
C GLN A 232 -16.25 21.84 -31.80
N PHE A 233 -15.40 21.70 -30.77
CA PHE A 233 -14.12 22.41 -30.78
C PHE A 233 -13.22 21.89 -31.90
N LEU A 234 -12.37 22.77 -32.45
CA LEU A 234 -11.30 22.35 -33.37
C LEU A 234 -10.41 21.29 -32.69
N PRO A 235 -9.87 20.31 -33.44
CA PRO A 235 -9.07 19.23 -32.85
C PRO A 235 -7.92 19.71 -31.96
N SER A 236 -7.23 20.80 -32.35
CA SER A 236 -6.13 21.38 -31.59
C SER A 236 -6.59 21.96 -30.24
N HIS A 237 -7.68 22.73 -30.22
CA HIS A 237 -8.24 23.28 -28.98
C HIS A 237 -8.81 22.17 -28.10
N ALA A 238 -9.50 21.19 -28.69
CA ALA A 238 -10.01 20.03 -27.97
C ALA A 238 -8.88 19.23 -27.32
N ALA A 239 -7.75 19.03 -28.00
CA ALA A 239 -6.58 18.36 -27.44
C ALA A 239 -5.98 19.15 -26.24
N GLY A 240 -5.79 20.46 -26.40
CA GLY A 240 -5.28 21.32 -25.31
C GLY A 240 -6.18 21.31 -24.08
N LEU A 241 -7.49 21.47 -24.29
CA LEU A 241 -8.49 21.38 -23.22
C LEU A 241 -8.57 19.99 -22.60
N THR A 242 -8.43 18.93 -23.40
CA THR A 242 -8.42 17.54 -22.92
C THR A 242 -7.28 17.30 -21.93
N LEU A 243 -6.08 17.80 -22.25
CA LEU A 243 -4.95 17.70 -21.33
C LEU A 243 -5.22 18.50 -20.05
N ALA A 244 -5.68 19.74 -20.18
CA ALA A 244 -5.97 20.60 -19.03
C ALA A 244 -7.02 19.97 -18.09
N PHE A 245 -8.17 19.56 -18.62
CA PHE A 245 -9.24 18.95 -17.83
C PHE A 245 -8.90 17.53 -17.36
N GLY A 246 -8.18 16.74 -18.16
CA GLY A 246 -7.71 15.41 -17.78
C GLY A 246 -6.78 15.48 -16.57
N PHE A 247 -5.78 16.37 -16.59
CA PHE A 247 -4.89 16.57 -15.45
C PHE A 247 -5.60 17.17 -14.24
N ALA A 248 -6.47 18.17 -14.43
CA ALA A 248 -7.28 18.71 -13.32
C ALA A 248 -8.16 17.61 -12.70
N THR A 249 -8.68 16.71 -13.52
CA THR A 249 -9.47 15.57 -13.04
C THR A 249 -8.60 14.62 -12.21
N MET A 250 -7.40 14.26 -12.68
CA MET A 250 -6.51 13.35 -11.95
C MET A 250 -5.95 13.95 -10.66
N LEU A 251 -5.55 15.22 -10.68
CA LEU A 251 -4.84 15.85 -9.56
C LEU A 251 -5.77 16.42 -8.49
N ILE A 252 -7.00 16.76 -8.85
CA ILE A 252 -7.93 17.48 -7.96
C ILE A 252 -9.21 16.68 -7.78
N ILE A 253 -9.90 16.34 -8.88
CA ILE A 253 -11.26 15.82 -8.80
C ILE A 253 -11.29 14.37 -8.29
N LEU A 254 -10.49 13.46 -8.85
CA LEU A 254 -10.49 12.05 -8.49
C LEU A 254 -10.05 11.82 -7.02
N PRO A 255 -8.98 12.43 -6.51
CA PRO A 255 -8.62 12.30 -5.09
C PRO A 255 -9.75 12.72 -4.15
N LEU A 256 -10.44 13.82 -4.46
CA LEU A 256 -11.61 14.28 -3.69
C LEU A 256 -12.78 13.30 -3.77
N LEU A 257 -13.03 12.72 -4.94
CA LEU A 257 -14.10 11.73 -5.13
C LEU A 257 -13.79 10.37 -4.48
N PHE A 258 -12.51 10.00 -4.36
CA PHE A 258 -12.06 8.75 -3.75
C PHE A 258 -11.93 8.83 -2.23
N GLN A 259 -11.68 10.02 -1.68
CA GLN A 259 -11.50 10.21 -0.23
C GLN A 259 -12.57 9.51 0.63
N PRO A 260 -13.88 9.55 0.32
CA PRO A 260 -14.90 8.86 1.12
C PRO A 260 -14.79 7.33 1.13
N ASN A 261 -14.21 6.74 0.08
CA ASN A 261 -14.04 5.28 -0.02
C ASN A 261 -12.77 4.79 0.70
N ARG A 262 -11.80 5.69 0.95
CA ARG A 262 -10.48 5.38 1.52
C ARG A 262 -10.38 5.67 3.01
N GLN A 263 -11.44 6.15 3.65
CA GLN A 263 -11.41 6.36 5.09
C GLN A 263 -11.27 5.01 5.80
N PRO A 264 -10.27 4.84 6.67
CA PRO A 264 -10.19 3.64 7.49
C PRO A 264 -11.47 3.52 8.34
N PRO A 265 -11.91 2.29 8.66
CA PRO A 265 -13.03 2.10 9.56
C PRO A 265 -12.84 2.95 10.81
N PRO A 266 -13.89 3.64 11.32
CA PRO A 266 -13.77 4.36 12.56
C PRO A 266 -13.22 3.42 13.62
N ALA A 267 -12.19 3.87 14.35
CA ALA A 267 -11.59 3.08 15.42
C ALA A 267 -12.71 2.56 16.34
N PRO A 268 -12.64 1.29 16.79
CA PRO A 268 -13.63 0.77 17.71
C PRO A 268 -13.75 1.75 18.89
N PRO A 269 -14.98 2.05 19.36
CA PRO A 269 -15.15 2.93 20.50
C PRO A 269 -14.25 2.41 21.62
N PRO A 270 -13.51 3.30 22.33
CA PRO A 270 -12.62 2.87 23.39
C PRO A 270 -13.41 1.93 24.27
N ALA A 271 -12.96 0.67 24.38
CA ALA A 271 -13.63 -0.36 25.15
C ALA A 271 -13.97 0.30 26.48
N ALA A 272 -15.28 0.50 26.72
CA ALA A 272 -15.78 1.37 27.78
C ALA A 272 -14.95 1.07 29.00
N ALA A 273 -14.08 2.01 29.40
CA ALA A 273 -13.08 1.77 30.42
C ALA A 273 -13.84 1.14 31.56
N ALA A 274 -13.62 -0.16 31.78
CA ALA A 274 -14.32 -0.88 32.82
C ALA A 274 -14.03 -0.05 34.05
N TRP A 275 -15.06 0.62 34.56
CA TRP A 275 -14.92 1.49 35.71
C TRP A 275 -14.41 0.55 36.80
N ILE A 276 -13.10 0.56 37.02
CA ILE A 276 -12.51 0.00 38.22
C ILE A 276 -13.03 0.98 39.26
N GLY A 277 -14.18 0.63 39.84
CA GLY A 277 -14.74 1.37 40.95
C GLY A 277 -13.64 1.61 41.97
N PRO A 278 -13.68 2.74 42.70
CA PRO A 278 -12.64 3.05 43.67
C PRO A 278 -12.40 1.80 44.51
N LEU A 279 -11.17 1.29 44.45
CA LEU A 279 -10.70 0.25 45.36
C LEU A 279 -10.99 0.82 46.74
N THR A 280 -12.08 0.39 47.36
CA THR A 280 -12.35 0.65 48.76
C THR A 280 -11.16 0.06 49.47
N SER A 281 -10.25 0.93 49.87
CA SER A 281 -9.20 0.65 50.81
C SER A 281 -9.89 0.19 52.08
N ALA A 282 -10.15 -1.12 52.17
CA ALA A 282 -10.41 -1.77 53.42
C ALA A 282 -9.12 -1.59 54.23
N SER A 283 -9.13 -0.50 55.00
CA SER A 283 -8.25 -0.23 56.12
C SER A 283 -8.35 -1.41 57.08
N THR A 284 -7.59 -2.49 56.84
CA THR A 284 -7.19 -3.41 57.90
C THR A 284 -6.15 -2.69 58.76
N ALA A 285 -6.68 -1.90 59.69
CA ALA A 285 -5.97 -1.49 60.87
C ALA A 285 -5.62 -2.74 61.70
N GLY A 286 -4.38 -2.78 62.20
CA GLY A 286 -3.98 -3.63 63.32
C GLY A 286 -3.26 -4.92 62.92
N GLU A 287 -1.93 -4.90 62.92
CA GLU A 287 -1.14 -5.42 64.06
C GLU A 287 0.35 -5.23 63.74
N ARG A 288 1.00 -4.27 64.43
CA ARG A 288 2.45 -4.24 64.55
C ARG A 288 2.83 -5.24 65.64
N LEU A 289 3.36 -6.39 65.24
CA LEU A 289 4.10 -7.28 66.13
C LEU A 289 5.46 -6.63 66.44
N ASP A 290 5.58 -6.12 67.66
CA ASP A 290 6.81 -5.64 68.29
C ASP A 290 7.67 -6.83 68.72
N TRP A 291 8.84 -6.98 68.10
CA TRP A 291 9.80 -8.06 68.40
C TRP A 291 10.89 -7.65 69.40
N SER A 292 10.68 -6.61 70.22
CA SER A 292 11.73 -6.08 71.12
C SER A 292 11.63 -6.49 72.60
N ARG A 293 10.88 -7.55 72.94
CA ARG A 293 10.89 -8.10 74.32
C ARG A 293 10.77 -9.64 74.37
N ALA A 294 11.92 -10.32 74.42
CA ALA A 294 12.25 -11.44 75.31
C ALA A 294 13.60 -12.04 74.88
#